data_AF-A0A3R9S9T5-F1
#
_entry.id   AF-A0A3R9S9T5-F1
#
_cell.length_a   1.000
_cell.length_b   1.000
_cell.length_c   1.000
_cell.angle_alpha   90.00
_cell.angle_beta   90.00
_cell.angle_gamma   90.00
#
_symmetry.space_group_name_H-M   'P 1'
#
loop_
_entity.id
_entity.type
_entity.pdbx_description
1 polymer ?
#
loop_
_entity_poly.entity_id
_entity_poly.type
_entity_poly.pdbx_seq_one_letter_code
_entity_poly.pdbx_strand_id
1 'polypeptide(L)' 'EHRLSCAVEDMQHYVNFDYIIINDDFNKALHELEAVITANRLVLSQQAKRHQNLIQDLITPQPKQE' A
#
# COMPACT_ATOMS: atom_id res chain seq x y z
N GLU A 1 32.17 13.79 0.06
CA GLU A 1 31.64 14.36 1.32
C GLU A 1 30.21 14.89 1.23
N HIS A 2 29.87 15.89 0.39
CA HIS A 2 28.53 16.53 0.43
C HIS A 2 27.33 15.58 0.22
N ARG A 3 27.47 14.56 -0.63
CA ARG A 3 26.38 13.57 -0.90
C ARG A 3 26.09 12.65 0.29
N LEU A 4 27.10 12.33 1.09
CA LEU A 4 26.95 11.45 2.25
C LEU A 4 26.34 12.23 3.43
N SER A 5 26.73 13.49 3.59
CA SER A 5 26.17 14.38 4.63
C SER A 5 24.67 14.61 4.45
N CYS A 6 24.22 14.90 3.22
CA CYS A 6 22.78 15.07 2.94
C CYS A 6 21.99 13.78 3.18
N ALA A 7 22.57 12.61 2.86
CA ALA A 7 21.90 11.33 3.09
C ALA A 7 21.66 11.05 4.58
N VAL A 8 22.56 11.51 5.48
CA VAL A 8 22.39 11.36 6.94
C VAL A 8 21.29 12.29 7.46
N GLU A 9 21.25 13.54 6.99
CA GLU A 9 20.16 14.48 7.33
C GLU A 9 18.80 13.94 6.87
N ASP A 10 18.71 13.44 5.64
CA ASP A 10 17.46 12.84 5.12
C ASP A 10 17.04 11.61 5.95
N MET A 11 18.00 10.77 6.37
CA MET A 11 17.71 9.60 7.20
C MET A 11 17.24 9.98 8.61
N GLN A 12 17.61 11.13 9.17
CA GLN A 12 17.13 11.59 10.48
C GLN A 12 15.63 11.92 10.48
N HIS A 13 15.07 12.21 9.31
CA HIS A 13 13.65 12.53 9.13
C HIS A 13 12.76 11.30 8.88
N TYR A 14 13.25 10.07 9.17
CA TYR A 14 12.49 8.84 8.97
C TYR A 14 11.13 8.81 9.69
N VAL A 15 11.00 9.53 10.81
CA VAL A 15 9.79 9.61 11.63
C VAL A 15 8.60 10.26 10.92
N ASN A 16 8.84 10.94 9.79
CA ASN A 16 7.80 11.62 9.01
C ASN A 16 7.14 10.71 7.96
N PHE A 17 7.54 9.44 7.86
CA PHE A 17 7.01 8.49 6.89
C PHE A 17 6.16 7.41 7.58
N ASP A 18 5.13 6.93 6.88
CA ASP A 18 4.24 5.90 7.41
C ASP A 18 4.90 4.50 7.48
N TYR A 19 5.92 4.26 6.64
CA TYR A 19 6.62 2.98 6.52
C TYR A 19 8.12 3.19 6.36
N ILE A 20 8.91 2.27 6.91
CA ILE A 20 10.37 2.19 6.74
C ILE A 20 10.70 0.77 6.31
N ILE A 21 11.51 0.65 5.25
CA ILE A 21 12.00 -0.63 4.73
C ILE A 21 13.52 -0.62 4.89
N ILE A 22 14.05 -1.62 5.59
CA ILE A 22 15.50 -1.78 5.77
C ILE A 22 16.00 -2.72 4.68
N ASN A 23 16.80 -2.20 3.76
CA ASN A 23 17.39 -2.97 2.68
C ASN A 23 18.68 -3.68 3.13
N ASP A 24 18.54 -4.70 3.97
CA ASP A 24 19.63 -5.61 4.37
C ASP A 24 19.74 -6.85 3.46
N ASP A 25 18.60 -7.40 3.07
CA ASP A 25 18.43 -8.40 2.02
C ASP A 25 17.53 -7.85 0.91
N PHE A 26 18.03 -7.85 -0.33
CA PHE A 26 17.33 -7.25 -1.46
C PHE A 26 15.98 -7.90 -1.75
N ASN A 27 15.89 -9.23 -1.70
CA ASN A 27 14.65 -9.94 -2.02
C ASN A 27 13.60 -9.69 -0.95
N LYS A 28 14.02 -9.66 0.32
CA LYS A 28 13.15 -9.30 1.44
C LYS A 28 12.64 -7.86 1.29
N ALA A 29 13.53 -6.89 1.06
CA ALA A 29 13.14 -5.49 0.91
C ALA A 29 12.21 -5.25 -0.29
N LEU A 30 12.43 -5.98 -1.39
CA LEU A 30 11.53 -5.96 -2.54
C LEU A 30 10.13 -6.44 -2.16
N HIS A 31 10.02 -7.58 -1.47
CA HIS A 31 8.73 -8.11 -1.04
C HIS A 31 8.03 -7.20 -0.02
N GLU A 32 8.77 -6.58 0.90
CA GLU A 32 8.22 -5.60 1.85
C GLU A 32 7.66 -4.38 1.09
N LEU A 33 8.36 -3.89 0.07
CA LEU A 33 7.87 -2.79 -0.77
C LEU A 33 6.62 -3.16 -1.57
N GLU A 34 6.62 -4.35 -2.19
CA GLU A 34 5.45 -4.88 -2.91
C GLU A 34 4.23 -5.00 -1.98
N ALA A 35 4.45 -5.47 -0.74
CA ALA A 35 3.41 -5.61 0.27
C ALA A 35 2.81 -4.25 0.66
N VAL A 36 3.64 -3.23 0.90
CA VAL A 36 3.18 -1.86 1.22
C VAL A 36 2.32 -1.29 0.08
N ILE A 37 2.76 -1.43 -1.16
CA ILE A 37 1.99 -0.93 -2.33
C ILE A 37 0.68 -1.71 -2.46
N THR A 38 0.71 -3.02 -2.29
CA THR A 38 -0.47 -3.88 -2.38
C THR A 38 -1.48 -3.54 -1.29
N ALA A 39 -1.05 -3.40 -0.05
CA ALA A 39 -1.90 -3.01 1.07
C ALA A 39 -2.56 -1.65 0.83
N ASN A 40 -1.78 -0.65 0.36
CA ASN A 40 -2.31 0.67 0.03
C ASN A 40 -3.37 0.59 -1.08
N ARG A 41 -3.22 -0.28 -2.08
CA ARG A 41 -4.25 -0.49 -3.12
C ARG A 41 -5.51 -1.15 -2.58
N LEU A 42 -5.38 -2.00 -1.56
CA LEU A 42 -6.48 -2.78 -0.97
C LEU A 42 -7.28 -2.02 0.09
N VAL A 43 -6.95 -0.76 0.38
CA VAL A 43 -7.71 0.08 1.32
C VAL A 43 -9.19 0.15 0.93
N LEU A 44 -10.07 0.00 1.93
CA LEU A 44 -11.52 -0.09 1.76
C LEU A 44 -12.09 1.04 0.89
N SER A 45 -11.69 2.28 1.11
CA SER A 45 -12.18 3.43 0.33
C SER A 45 -11.87 3.31 -1.16
N GLN A 46 -10.70 2.78 -1.52
CA GLN A 46 -10.29 2.56 -2.90
C GLN A 46 -10.98 1.35 -3.50
N GLN A 47 -11.05 0.23 -2.77
CA GLN A 47 -11.68 -1.00 -3.24
C GLN A 47 -13.20 -0.84 -3.40
N ALA A 48 -13.88 -0.22 -2.44
CA ALA A 48 -15.31 0.08 -2.51
C ALA A 48 -15.64 0.96 -3.72
N LYS A 49 -14.81 1.97 -4.00
CA LYS A 49 -14.97 2.82 -5.19
C LYS A 49 -14.69 2.04 -6.48
N ARG A 50 -13.62 1.24 -6.53
CA ARG A 50 -13.22 0.48 -7.72
C ARG A 50 -14.21 -0.62 -8.08
N HIS A 51 -14.80 -1.27 -7.08
CA HIS A 51 -15.68 -2.43 -7.23
C HIS A 51 -17.14 -2.13 -6.84
N GLN A 52 -17.55 -0.87 -6.89
CA GLN A 52 -18.87 -0.42 -6.42
C GLN A 52 -20.03 -1.29 -6.96
N ASN A 53 -20.11 -1.46 -8.27
CA ASN A 53 -21.20 -2.21 -8.90
C ASN A 53 -21.18 -3.69 -8.50
N LEU A 54 -20.01 -4.33 -8.55
CA LEU A 54 -19.85 -5.73 -8.16
C LEU A 54 -20.24 -5.95 -6.68
N ILE A 55 -19.82 -5.05 -5.80
CA ILE A 55 -20.20 -5.10 -4.39
C ILE A 55 -21.71 -4.94 -4.24
N GLN A 56 -22.33 -3.98 -4.94
CA GLN A 56 -23.78 -3.77 -4.90
C GLN A 56 -24.55 -5.01 -5.39
N ASP A 57 -24.08 -5.65 -6.46
CA ASP A 57 -24.68 -6.87 -7.01
C ASP A 57 -24.58 -8.05 -6.04
N LEU A 58 -23.46 -8.17 -5.32
CA LEU A 58 -23.25 -9.25 -4.33
C LEU A 58 -24.07 -9.07 -3.05
N ILE A 59 -24.33 -7.82 -2.63
CA ILE A 59 -25.09 -7.52 -1.40
C ILE A 59 -26.58 -7.32 -1.64
N THR A 60 -27.01 -7.16 -2.91
CA THR A 60 -28.43 -7.02 -3.26
C THR A 60 -28.93 -8.35 -3.81
N PRO A 61 -29.80 -9.08 -3.10
CA PRO A 61 -30.37 -10.31 -3.64
C PRO A 61 -31.16 -9.97 -4.91
N GLN A 62 -30.71 -10.51 -6.05
CA GLN A 62 -31.48 -10.52 -7.28
C GLN A 62 -32.72 -11.40 -7.04
N PRO A 63 -33.95 -10.87 -7.17
CA PRO A 63 -35.12 -11.71 -7.07
C PRO A 63 -35.04 -12.77 -8.16
N LYS A 64 -35.10 -14.04 -7.77
CA LYS A 64 -35.24 -15.15 -8.72
C LYS A 64 -36.50 -14.87 -9.53
N GLN A 65 -36.35 -14.67 -10.83
CA GLN A 65 -37.47 -14.71 -11.75
C GLN A 65 -37.90 -16.19 -11.83
N GLU A 66 -38.97 -16.53 -11.13
CA GLU A 66 -39.77 -17.75 -11.35
C GLU A 66 -40.84 -17.50 -12.39
#